data_AF-A0A0G0X7E2-F1
#
_entry.id   AF-A0A0G0X7E2-F1
#
_cell.length_a   1.000
_cell.length_b   1.000
_cell.length_c   1.000
_cell.angle_alpha   90.00
_cell.angle_beta   90.00
_cell.angle_gamma   90.00
#
_symmetry.space_group_name_H-M   'P 1'
#
loop_
_entity.id
_entity.type
_entity.pdbx_description
1 polymer ?
#
loop_
_entity_poly.entity_id
_entity_poly.type
_entity_poly.pdbx_seq_one_letter_code
_entity_poly.pdbx_strand_id
1 'polypeptide(L)'
;MLLAQDLLGYEDADPELTKSIIEGVKKSNNDIDRIIEMSAPEWPLDKISKVDLVILRIAIYELLYSKSVPEKVAVDEAVELAKEFGNDTSQRFVNGVLGNVIEHKKEHKI
;
A
#
# COMPACT_ATOMS: atom_id res chain seq x y z
N MET A 1 -6.98 1.08 4.63
CA MET A 1 -6.31 0.02 5.40
C MET A 1 -6.99 -0.15 6.75
N LEU A 2 -7.67 -1.28 6.95
CA LEU A 2 -8.29 -1.62 8.25
C LEU A 2 -7.26 -1.84 9.37
N LEU A 3 -5.97 -1.78 9.07
CA LEU A 3 -4.87 -1.81 10.03
C LEU A 3 -4.58 -0.43 10.68
N ALA A 4 -5.22 0.65 10.21
CA ALA A 4 -4.99 2.01 10.72
C ALA A 4 -6.22 2.62 11.42
N GLN A 5 -7.28 1.84 11.67
CA GLN A 5 -8.39 2.31 12.51
C GLN A 5 -7.93 2.65 13.94
N ASP A 6 -6.72 2.20 14.33
CA ASP A 6 -6.18 2.34 15.68
C ASP A 6 -4.93 3.24 15.81
N LEU A 7 -4.65 4.12 14.84
CA LEU A 7 -3.69 5.21 15.14
C LEU A 7 -4.22 6.18 16.21
N LEU A 8 -5.50 6.03 16.62
CA LEU A 8 -6.22 6.89 17.55
C LEU A 8 -7.02 6.16 18.66
N GLY A 9 -6.90 4.84 18.84
CA GLY A 9 -7.60 4.14 19.93
C GLY A 9 -7.98 2.70 19.62
N TYR A 10 -7.03 1.79 19.86
CA TYR A 10 -7.15 0.34 19.75
C TYR A 10 -8.19 -0.21 20.73
N GLU A 11 -9.32 -0.69 20.21
CA GLU A 11 -10.11 -1.71 20.93
C GLU A 11 -10.38 -3.00 20.15
N ASP A 12 -10.31 -3.09 18.81
CA ASP A 12 -10.53 -4.38 18.12
C ASP A 12 -9.93 -4.45 16.69
N ALA A 13 -8.61 -4.63 16.55
CA ALA A 13 -8.07 -5.07 15.26
C ALA A 13 -8.54 -6.51 14.98
N ASP A 14 -9.30 -6.70 13.90
CA ASP A 14 -9.80 -8.01 13.46
C ASP A 14 -8.62 -8.93 13.07
N PRO A 15 -8.34 -10.00 13.84
CA PRO A 15 -7.22 -10.89 13.56
C PRO A 15 -7.38 -11.67 12.25
N GLU A 16 -8.62 -12.00 11.87
CA GLU A 16 -8.91 -12.75 10.64
C GLU A 16 -8.71 -11.85 9.43
N LEU A 17 -9.12 -10.59 9.52
CA LEU A 17 -8.85 -9.59 8.49
C LEU A 17 -7.35 -9.33 8.31
N THR A 18 -6.63 -9.16 9.41
CA THR A 18 -5.18 -8.97 9.39
C THR A 18 -4.48 -10.15 8.71
N LYS A 19 -4.87 -11.37 9.10
CA LYS A 19 -4.36 -12.60 8.49
C LYS A 19 -4.67 -12.68 6.99
N SER A 20 -5.91 -12.37 6.60
CA SER A 20 -6.35 -12.33 5.20
C SER A 20 -5.51 -11.37 4.35
N ILE A 21 -5.23 -10.17 4.86
CA ILE A 21 -4.37 -9.19 4.17
C ILE A 21 -2.95 -9.75 4.01
N ILE A 22 -2.35 -10.28 5.09
CA ILE A 22 -0.99 -10.81 5.04
C ILE A 22 -0.88 -11.98 4.05
N GLU A 23 -1.82 -12.92 4.08
CA GLU A 23 -1.85 -14.07 3.18
C GLU A 23 -2.08 -13.63 1.72
N GLY A 24 -2.98 -12.67 1.51
CA GLY A 24 -3.26 -12.10 0.20
C GLY A 24 -2.05 -11.38 -0.40
N VAL A 25 -1.39 -10.52 0.36
CA VAL A 25 -0.15 -9.85 -0.06
C VAL A 25 0.93 -10.88 -0.41
N LYS A 26 1.14 -11.90 0.43
CA LYS A 26 2.12 -12.96 0.16
C LYS A 26 1.81 -13.71 -1.13
N LYS A 27 0.54 -14.01 -1.39
CA LYS A 27 0.10 -14.74 -2.59
C LYS A 27 0.27 -13.91 -3.87
N SER A 28 0.06 -12.60 -3.79
CA SER A 28 0.14 -11.68 -4.92
C SER A 28 1.46 -10.91 -5.00
N ASN A 29 2.48 -11.29 -4.20
CA ASN A 29 3.67 -10.45 -4.00
C ASN A 29 4.41 -10.12 -5.29
N ASN A 30 4.57 -11.09 -6.20
CA ASN A 30 5.29 -10.86 -7.47
C ASN A 30 4.54 -9.88 -8.39
N ASP A 31 3.21 -9.98 -8.44
CA ASP A 31 2.39 -9.08 -9.27
C ASP A 31 2.40 -7.66 -8.68
N ILE A 32 2.27 -7.55 -7.36
CA ILE A 32 2.35 -6.29 -6.64
C ILE A 32 3.71 -5.63 -6.84
N ASP A 33 4.81 -6.39 -6.72
CA ASP A 33 6.17 -5.89 -6.92
C ASP A 33 6.34 -5.34 -8.35
N ARG A 34 5.81 -6.03 -9.36
CA ARG A 34 5.80 -5.54 -10.74
C ARG A 34 5.01 -4.25 -10.90
N ILE A 35 3.86 -4.13 -10.23
CA ILE A 35 3.05 -2.91 -10.25
C ILE A 35 3.81 -1.74 -9.63
N ILE A 36 4.51 -1.98 -8.51
CA ILE A 36 5.37 -0.97 -7.88
C ILE A 36 6.46 -0.50 -8.84
N GLU A 37 7.16 -1.41 -9.53
CA GLU A 37 8.18 -1.06 -10.52
C GLU A 37 7.61 -0.25 -11.69
N MET A 38 6.43 -0.62 -12.19
CA MET A 38 5.74 0.14 -13.25
C MET A 38 5.36 1.54 -12.79
N SER A 39 4.92 1.69 -11.54
CA SER A 39 4.50 2.96 -10.95
C SER A 39 5.64 3.79 -10.38
N ALA A 40 6.85 3.23 -10.29
CA ALA A 40 8.06 3.89 -9.79
C ALA A 40 9.30 3.50 -10.63
N PRO A 41 9.33 3.79 -11.94
CA PRO A 41 10.34 3.26 -12.86
C PRO A 41 11.78 3.71 -12.53
N GLU A 42 11.92 4.87 -11.88
CA GLU A 42 13.21 5.41 -11.45
C GLU A 42 13.70 4.84 -10.10
N TRP A 43 12.88 4.00 -9.44
CA TRP A 43 13.14 3.46 -8.10
C TRP A 43 13.01 1.94 -8.12
N PRO A 44 14.11 1.21 -8.43
CA PRO A 44 14.08 -0.25 -8.36
C PRO A 44 13.79 -0.71 -6.92
N LEU A 45 13.13 -1.87 -6.78
CA LEU A 45 12.61 -2.34 -5.50
C LEU A 45 13.67 -2.44 -4.40
N ASP A 46 14.91 -2.76 -4.76
CA ASP A 46 16.05 -2.88 -3.84
C ASP A 46 16.54 -1.53 -3.27
N LYS A 47 16.10 -0.41 -3.86
CA LYS A 47 16.38 0.96 -3.39
C LYS A 47 15.24 1.56 -2.59
N ILE A 48 14.06 0.94 -2.61
CA ILE A 48 12.93 1.35 -1.78
C ILE A 48 13.19 0.89 -0.35
N SER A 49 12.91 1.75 0.63
CA SER A 49 13.06 1.36 2.04
C SER A 49 12.11 0.19 2.35
N LYS A 50 12.52 -0.71 3.23
CA LYS A 50 11.70 -1.87 3.59
C LYS A 50 10.33 -1.47 4.14
N VAL A 51 10.27 -0.34 4.85
CA VAL A 51 9.02 0.21 5.41
C VAL A 51 8.10 0.67 4.28
N ASP A 52 8.60 1.52 3.37
CA ASP A 52 7.80 2.01 2.24
C ASP A 52 7.33 0.86 1.35
N LEU A 53 8.19 -0.14 1.13
CA LEU A 53 7.86 -1.30 0.32
C LEU A 53 6.72 -2.13 0.93
N VAL A 54 6.73 -2.34 2.25
CA VAL A 54 5.64 -3.05 2.95
C VAL A 54 4.34 -2.23 2.89
N ILE A 55 4.41 -0.92 3.10
CA ILE A 55 3.25 -0.01 3.02
C ILE A 55 2.65 -0.07 1.62
N LEU A 56 3.47 0.08 0.58
CA LEU A 56 3.03 0.01 -0.82
C LEU A 56 2.39 -1.34 -1.14
N ARG A 57 3.00 -2.45 -0.70
CA ARG A 57 2.46 -3.79 -0.96
C ARG A 57 1.07 -3.99 -0.36
N ILE A 58 0.87 -3.55 0.88
CA ILE A 58 -0.43 -3.63 1.55
C ILE A 58 -1.44 -2.74 0.83
N ALA A 59 -1.10 -1.48 0.57
CA ALA A 59 -1.99 -0.53 -0.07
C ALA A 59 -2.41 -0.98 -1.48
N ILE A 60 -1.47 -1.45 -2.30
CA ILE A 60 -1.74 -1.95 -3.65
C ILE A 60 -2.58 -3.23 -3.59
N TYR A 61 -2.29 -4.14 -2.65
CA TYR A 61 -3.14 -5.31 -2.43
C TYR A 61 -4.59 -4.90 -2.13
N GLU A 62 -4.78 -3.93 -1.24
CA GLU A 62 -6.11 -3.43 -0.91
C GLU A 62 -6.78 -2.77 -2.13
N LEU A 63 -6.07 -1.92 -2.87
CA LEU A 63 -6.61 -1.20 -4.03
C LEU A 63 -7.06 -2.10 -5.17
N LEU A 64 -6.39 -3.22 -5.39
CA LEU A 64 -6.60 -4.08 -6.56
C LEU A 64 -7.37 -5.37 -6.24
N TYR A 65 -7.19 -5.91 -5.04
CA TYR A 65 -7.73 -7.23 -4.67
C TYR A 65 -8.74 -7.16 -3.54
N SER A 66 -8.62 -6.21 -2.59
CA SER A 66 -9.54 -6.08 -1.45
C SER A 66 -10.55 -4.95 -1.65
N LYS A 67 -11.73 -5.26 -2.18
CA LYS A 67 -12.82 -4.26 -2.38
C LYS A 67 -13.47 -3.75 -1.07
N SER A 68 -12.87 -4.02 0.09
CA SER A 68 -13.42 -3.67 1.40
C SER A 68 -13.19 -2.21 1.79
N VAL A 69 -12.24 -1.51 1.15
CA VAL A 69 -11.85 -0.14 1.51
C VAL A 69 -11.97 0.79 0.29
N PRO A 70 -12.58 1.99 0.42
CA PRO A 70 -12.56 2.98 -0.64
C PRO A 70 -11.13 3.37 -1.03
N GLU A 71 -10.88 3.55 -2.33
CA GLU A 71 -9.52 3.81 -2.85
C GLU A 71 -8.84 5.01 -2.16
N LYS A 72 -9.57 6.12 -2.02
CA LYS A 72 -9.06 7.32 -1.35
C LYS A 72 -8.61 7.03 0.08
N VAL A 73 -9.39 6.26 0.82
CA VAL A 73 -9.08 5.88 2.21
C VAL A 73 -7.82 5.01 2.23
N ALA A 74 -7.70 4.02 1.33
CA ALA A 74 -6.50 3.19 1.25
C ALA A 74 -5.22 4.02 1.00
N VAL A 75 -5.30 5.05 0.14
CA VAL A 75 -4.19 5.97 -0.11
C VAL A 75 -3.89 6.84 1.10
N ASP A 76 -4.90 7.52 1.65
CA ASP A 76 -4.73 8.44 2.79
C ASP A 76 -4.06 7.72 3.98
N GLU A 77 -4.48 6.48 4.28
CA GLU A 77 -3.89 5.67 5.36
C GLU A 77 -2.44 5.24 5.06
N ALA A 78 -2.15 4.83 3.83
CA ALA A 78 -0.80 4.44 3.44
C ALA A 78 0.18 5.62 3.53
N VAL A 79 -0.29 6.82 3.18
CA VAL A 79 0.49 8.06 3.26
C VAL A 79 0.74 8.46 4.72
N GLU A 80 -0.24 8.29 5.62
CA GLU A 80 -0.05 8.55 7.04
C GLU A 80 0.91 7.55 7.68
N LEU A 81 0.80 6.25 7.37
CA LEU A 81 1.79 5.25 7.81
C LEU A 81 3.21 5.60 7.33
N ALA A 82 3.34 6.05 6.08
CA ALA A 82 4.63 6.41 5.50
C ALA A 82 5.24 7.64 6.19
N LYS A 83 4.40 8.56 6.66
CA LYS A 83 4.80 9.73 7.44
C LYS A 83 5.22 9.34 8.86
N GLU A 84 4.58 8.36 9.48
CA GLU A 84 4.87 7.94 10.85
C GLU A 84 6.07 7.00 10.95
N PHE A 85 6.16 6.01 10.06
CA PHE A 85 7.16 4.93 10.14
C PHE A 85 8.30 5.07 9.12
N GLY A 86 8.12 5.91 8.10
CA GLY A 86 9.10 6.13 7.04
C GLY A 86 10.15 7.18 7.39
N ASN A 87 10.84 7.66 6.35
CA ASN A 87 11.79 8.78 6.43
C ASN A 87 11.14 10.08 5.93
N ASP A 88 11.89 11.19 5.97
CA ASP A 88 11.41 12.53 5.58
C ASP A 88 10.81 12.62 4.16
N THR A 89 11.13 11.67 3.28
CA THR A 89 10.63 11.62 1.90
C THR A 89 9.53 10.58 1.67
N SER A 90 9.30 9.67 2.62
CA SER A 90 8.40 8.52 2.50
C SER A 90 6.96 8.92 2.19
N GLN A 91 6.42 9.92 2.90
CA GLN A 91 5.04 10.40 2.66
C GLN A 91 4.83 10.81 1.19
N ARG A 92 5.75 11.62 0.65
CA ARG A 92 5.68 12.10 -0.74
C ARG A 92 5.90 10.95 -1.73
N PHE A 93 6.85 10.07 -1.43
CA PHE A 93 7.16 8.93 -2.27
C PHE A 93 5.96 7.98 -2.39
N VAL A 94 5.41 7.50 -1.27
CA VAL A 94 4.25 6.59 -1.25
C VAL A 94 3.04 7.21 -1.94
N ASN A 95 2.74 8.47 -1.67
CA ASN A 95 1.64 9.17 -2.35
C ASN A 95 1.83 9.23 -3.87
N GLY A 96 3.06 9.50 -4.34
CA GLY A 96 3.38 9.53 -5.76
C GLY A 96 3.19 8.17 -6.44
N VAL A 97 3.70 7.10 -5.83
CA VAL A 97 3.57 5.74 -6.38
C VAL A 97 2.10 5.32 -6.44
N LEU A 98 1.33 5.51 -5.37
CA LEU A 98 -0.10 5.14 -5.35
C LEU A 98 -0.94 5.97 -6.33
N GLY A 99 -0.57 7.22 -6.56
CA GLY A 99 -1.16 8.05 -7.61
C GLY A 99 -1.00 7.42 -9.01
N ASN A 100 0.22 6.98 -9.33
CA ASN A 100 0.51 6.30 -10.60
C ASN A 100 -0.21 4.95 -10.72
N VAL A 101 -0.33 4.18 -9.62
CA VAL A 101 -1.10 2.93 -9.59
C VAL A 101 -2.57 3.18 -9.97
N ILE A 102 -3.19 4.21 -9.39
CA ILE A 102 -4.58 4.57 -9.68
C ILE A 102 -4.75 5.00 -11.15
N GLU A 103 -3.78 5.73 -11.69
CA GLU A 103 -3.77 6.11 -13.11
C GLU A 103 -3.70 4.87 -14.02
N HIS A 104 -2.76 3.96 -13.78
CA HIS A 104 -2.64 2.73 -14.57
C HIS A 104 -3.88 1.84 -14.48
N LYS A 105 -4.51 1.76 -13.30
CA LYS A 105 -5.77 1.04 -13.10
C LYS A 105 -6.90 1.64 -13.95
N LYS A 106 -7.03 2.98 -13.98
CA LYS A 106 -8.02 3.67 -14.82
C LYS A 106 -7.79 3.44 -16.31
N GLU A 107 -6.54 3.36 -16.71
CA GLU A 107 -6.12 3.07 -18.09
C GLU A 107 -6.19 1.57 -18.45
N HIS A 108 -6.61 0.69 -17.52
CA HIS A 108 -6.65 -0.77 -17.69
C HIS A 108 -5.28 -1.40 -18.04
N LYS A 109 -4.18 -0.79 -17.57
CA LYS A 109 -2.81 -1.29 -17.74
C LYS A 109 -2.42 -2.33 -16.68
N ILE A 110 -3.14 -2.35 -15.56
CA ILE A 110 -3.01 -3.28 -14.42
C ILE A 110 -4.40 -3.67 -13.91
#